data_AF-W7LRS9-F1
#
_entry.id   AF-W7LRS9-F1
#
_cell.length_a   1.000
_cell.length_b   1.000
_cell.length_c   1.000
_cell.angle_alpha   90.00
_cell.angle_beta   90.00
_cell.angle_gamma   90.00
#
_symmetry.space_group_name_H-M   'P 1'
#
loop_
_entity.id
_entity.type
_entity.pdbx_description
1 polymer ?
#
loop_
_entity_poly.entity_id
_entity_poly.type
_entity_poly.pdbx_seq_one_letter_code
_entity_poly.pdbx_strand_id
1 'polypeptide(L)'
;MHPGLIWSPEWVKLGFKDDVGTDDSQYAQGNSAVWLATPNAAFLHGRFDWASWDVNELSEGPIHESLKGDPYYLMMTIRGANP
;
A
#
# COMPACT_ATOMS: atom_id res chain seq x y z
N MET A 1 4.18 -1.32 3.59
CA MET A 1 2.71 -1.24 3.51
C MET A 1 2.22 -0.06 4.35
N HIS A 2 1.51 0.86 3.72
CA HIS A 2 0.71 1.89 4.39
C HIS A 2 -0.71 1.37 4.56
N PRO A 3 -1.28 1.38 5.78
CA PRO A 3 -2.60 0.80 6.06
C PRO A 3 -3.78 1.64 5.54
N GLY A 4 -3.50 2.79 4.92
CA GLY A 4 -4.52 3.73 4.52
C GLY A 4 -5.06 4.53 5.71
N LEU A 5 -6.29 5.00 5.58
CA LEU A 5 -6.98 5.72 6.65
C LEU A 5 -7.94 4.78 7.36
N ILE A 6 -7.70 4.55 8.65
CA ILE A 6 -8.53 3.69 9.50
C ILE A 6 -9.33 4.59 10.42
N TRP A 7 -10.66 4.46 10.38
CA TRP A 7 -11.54 5.14 11.32
C TRP A 7 -11.26 4.67 12.75
N SER A 8 -11.10 5.63 13.66
CA SER A 8 -10.87 5.33 15.08
C SER A 8 -11.59 6.34 15.99
N PRO A 9 -11.90 6.00 17.24
CA PRO A 9 -12.58 6.90 18.18
C PRO A 9 -11.87 8.25 18.40
N GLU A 10 -10.57 8.32 18.13
CA GLU A 10 -9.75 9.52 18.18
C GLU A 10 -10.20 10.58 17.16
N TRP A 11 -10.69 10.17 16.00
CA TRP A 11 -11.18 11.09 14.96
C TRP A 11 -12.39 11.89 15.45
N VAL A 12 -13.28 11.26 16.22
CA VAL A 12 -14.43 11.94 16.86
C VAL A 12 -13.94 13.00 17.85
N LYS A 13 -12.88 12.71 18.62
CA LYS A 13 -12.28 13.68 19.56
C LYS A 13 -11.65 14.87 18.84
N LEU A 14 -11.18 14.66 17.61
CA LEU A 14 -10.66 15.70 16.73
C LEU A 14 -11.77 16.49 15.99
N GLY A 15 -13.03 16.12 16.19
CA GLY A 15 -14.19 16.82 15.61
C GLY A 15 -14.60 16.32 14.22
N PHE A 16 -14.02 15.22 13.74
CA PHE A 16 -14.45 14.59 12.50
C PHE A 16 -15.77 13.84 12.69
N LYS A 17 -16.61 13.87 11.66
CA LYS A 17 -17.89 13.14 11.58
C LYS A 17 -17.70 11.87 10.77
N ASP A 18 -18.59 10.91 10.94
CA ASP A 18 -18.53 9.59 10.28
C ASP A 18 -18.85 9.63 8.76
N ASP A 19 -18.94 10.82 8.17
CA ASP A 19 -19.27 11.06 6.77
C ASP A 19 -18.08 11.59 5.94
N VAL A 20 -16.86 11.56 6.51
CA VAL A 20 -15.65 12.05 5.80
C VAL A 20 -15.34 11.25 4.53
N GLY A 21 -15.88 10.03 4.39
CA GLY A 21 -15.72 9.20 3.19
C GLY A 21 -14.26 8.79 2.94
N THR A 22 -13.47 8.67 4.00
CA THR A 22 -12.04 8.31 3.96
C THR A 22 -11.76 6.94 4.52
N ASP A 23 -12.78 6.19 4.91
CA ASP A 23 -12.68 4.86 5.47
C ASP A 23 -12.36 3.84 4.37
N ASP A 24 -11.06 3.65 4.15
CA ASP A 24 -10.57 2.44 3.48
C ASP A 24 -11.19 1.23 4.22
N SER A 25 -11.72 0.26 3.46
CA SER A 25 -12.32 -0.95 4.05
C SER A 25 -11.40 -1.51 5.13
N GLN A 26 -11.90 -1.62 6.36
CA GLN A 26 -11.18 -2.12 7.53
C GLN A 26 -10.63 -3.56 7.39
N TYR A 27 -11.01 -4.26 6.31
CA TYR A 27 -10.48 -5.58 5.96
C TYR A 27 -9.33 -5.52 4.96
N ALA A 28 -9.18 -4.43 4.20
CA ALA A 28 -8.15 -4.29 3.18
C ALA A 28 -6.75 -4.36 3.80
N GLN A 29 -6.57 -3.83 5.01
CA GLN A 29 -5.29 -3.83 5.70
C GLN A 29 -4.88 -5.24 6.13
N GLY A 30 -5.79 -5.99 6.75
CA GLY A 30 -5.51 -7.36 7.17
C GLY A 30 -5.23 -8.26 5.96
N ASN A 31 -6.08 -8.18 4.94
CA ASN A 31 -5.95 -8.99 3.73
C ASN A 31 -4.67 -8.67 2.95
N SER A 32 -4.34 -7.39 2.77
CA SER A 32 -3.11 -6.98 2.07
C SER A 32 -1.87 -7.37 2.87
N ALA A 33 -1.86 -7.24 4.21
CA ALA A 33 -0.73 -7.69 5.02
C ALA A 33 -0.48 -9.20 4.89
N VAL A 34 -1.54 -10.00 4.89
CA VAL A 34 -1.44 -11.46 4.69
C VAL A 34 -0.96 -11.79 3.29
N TRP A 35 -1.50 -11.14 2.26
CA TRP A 35 -1.11 -11.37 0.86
C TRP A 35 0.34 -10.98 0.59
N LEU A 36 0.80 -9.84 1.13
CA LEU A 36 2.20 -9.38 1.04
C LEU A 36 3.20 -10.34 1.67
N ALA A 37 2.77 -11.18 2.62
CA ALA A 37 3.62 -12.20 3.22
C ALA A 37 3.76 -13.47 2.36
N THR A 38 3.06 -13.55 1.22
CA THR A 38 3.10 -14.72 0.32
C THR A 38 4.15 -14.55 -0.79
N PRO A 39 4.62 -15.66 -1.40
CA PRO A 39 5.53 -15.59 -2.54
C PRO A 39 4.99 -14.82 -3.75
N ASN A 40 3.66 -14.74 -3.90
CA ASN A 40 3.04 -14.02 -5.01
C ASN A 40 3.33 -12.52 -4.97
N ALA A 41 3.60 -11.96 -3.78
CA ALA A 41 3.91 -10.55 -3.59
C ALA A 41 5.42 -10.24 -3.59
N ALA A 42 6.28 -11.21 -3.91
CA ALA A 42 7.74 -11.06 -3.80
C ALA A 42 8.30 -9.88 -4.62
N PHE A 43 7.61 -9.49 -5.69
CA PHE A 43 7.99 -8.34 -6.53
C PHE A 43 7.87 -6.98 -5.82
N LEU A 44 7.12 -6.91 -4.71
CA LEU A 44 6.96 -5.71 -3.87
C LEU A 44 7.88 -5.71 -2.63
N HIS A 45 8.70 -6.74 -2.40
CA HIS A 45 9.59 -6.78 -1.24
C HIS A 45 10.57 -5.59 -1.23
N GLY A 46 10.62 -4.89 -0.10
CA GLY A 46 11.43 -3.68 0.07
C GLY A 46 10.85 -2.43 -0.59
N ARG A 47 9.65 -2.52 -1.19
CA ARG A 47 8.94 -1.40 -1.81
C ARG A 47 7.78 -0.93 -0.95
N PHE A 48 7.33 0.28 -1.22
CA PHE A 48 6.12 0.86 -0.67
C PHE A 48 4.90 0.26 -1.35
N ASP A 49 3.86 0.05 -0.56
CA ASP A 49 2.57 -0.50 -0.97
C ASP A 49 1.48 0.20 -0.14
N TRP A 50 0.32 0.47 -0.73
CA TRP A 50 -0.85 1.02 -0.04
C TRP A 50 -1.98 0.00 -0.02
N ALA A 51 -2.52 -0.27 1.16
CA ALA A 51 -3.42 -1.40 1.41
C ALA A 51 -4.63 -1.51 0.47
N SER A 52 -5.18 -0.37 0.05
CA SER A 52 -6.35 -0.28 -0.82
C SER A 52 -6.06 -0.28 -2.33
N TRP A 53 -4.80 -0.44 -2.74
CA TRP A 53 -4.45 -0.64 -4.15
C TRP A 53 -4.89 -2.02 -4.66
N ASP A 54 -5.23 -2.10 -5.95
CA ASP A 54 -5.66 -3.35 -6.59
C ASP A 54 -4.45 -4.27 -6.85
N VAL A 55 -4.47 -5.45 -6.23
CA VAL A 55 -3.40 -6.46 -6.36
C VAL A 55 -3.21 -6.96 -7.80
N ASN A 56 -4.27 -7.02 -8.60
CA ASN A 56 -4.19 -7.48 -9.99
C ASN A 56 -3.51 -6.41 -10.85
N GLU A 57 -3.82 -5.13 -10.62
CA GLU A 57 -3.15 -4.03 -11.32
C GLU A 57 -1.65 -3.98 -10.97
N LEU A 58 -1.32 -4.23 -9.70
CA LEU A 58 0.09 -4.33 -9.26
C LEU A 58 0.81 -5.53 -9.87
N SER A 59 0.14 -6.67 -10.04
CA SER A 59 0.75 -7.93 -10.47
C SER A 59 0.84 -8.10 -11.99
N GLU A 60 -0.06 -7.45 -12.75
CA GLU A 60 -0.21 -7.70 -14.20
C GLU A 60 -0.38 -6.40 -15.03
N GLY A 61 -0.63 -5.26 -14.39
CA GLY A 61 -0.93 -4.00 -15.06
C GLY A 61 0.30 -3.16 -15.46
N PRO A 62 0.08 -1.93 -15.94
CA PRO A 62 1.16 -0.99 -16.30
C PRO A 62 2.12 -0.68 -15.14
N ILE A 63 1.62 -0.76 -13.90
CA ILE A 63 2.42 -0.57 -12.70
C ILE A 63 3.44 -1.71 -12.56
N HIS A 64 3.07 -2.95 -12.88
CA HIS A 64 3.99 -4.09 -12.86
C HIS A 64 5.18 -3.89 -13.80
N GLU A 65 4.92 -3.37 -15.00
CA GLU A 65 5.97 -3.07 -15.97
C GLU A 65 6.89 -1.94 -15.45
N SER A 66 6.35 -0.98 -14.72
CA SER A 66 7.16 0.06 -14.05
C SER A 66 8.02 -0.52 -12.93
N LEU A 67 7.49 -1.48 -12.15
CA LEU A 67 8.21 -2.19 -11.09
C LEU A 67 9.38 -3.02 -11.63
N LYS A 68 9.21 -3.64 -12.80
CA LYS A 68 10.28 -4.37 -13.50
C LYS A 68 11.31 -3.42 -14.14
N GLY A 69 10.83 -2.35 -14.75
CA GLY A 69 11.66 -1.43 -15.54
C GLY A 69 12.52 -0.48 -14.71
N ASP A 70 12.07 -0.10 -13.51
CA ASP A 70 12.84 0.72 -12.58
C ASP A 70 12.99 0.02 -11.21
N PRO A 71 14.21 -0.45 -10.85
CA PRO A 71 14.45 -1.12 -9.57
C PRO A 71 14.18 -0.22 -8.36
N TYR A 72 14.15 1.10 -8.54
CA TYR A 72 13.86 2.07 -7.47
C TYR A 72 12.39 2.48 -7.42
N TYR A 73 11.55 2.02 -8.34
CA TYR A 73 10.12 2.36 -8.34
C TYR A 73 9.46 1.95 -7.01
N LEU A 74 8.72 2.86 -6.40
CA LEU A 74 8.13 2.69 -5.06
C LEU A 74 9.12 2.38 -3.92
N MET A 75 10.42 2.54 -4.11
CA MET A 75 11.36 2.48 -2.97
C MET A 75 11.48 3.85 -2.32
N MET A 76 11.28 3.90 -1.00
CA MET A 76 11.56 5.10 -0.20
C MET A 76 13.06 5.20 0.06
N THR A 77 13.83 5.54 -0.97
CA THR A 77 15.29 5.64 -0.93
C THR A 77 15.82 6.85 -1.71
N ILE A 78 17.07 7.22 -1.48
CA ILE A 78 17.78 8.23 -2.26
C ILE A 78 18.44 7.52 -3.45
N ARG A 79 18.06 7.91 -4.66
CA ARG A 79 18.63 7.36 -5.90
C ARG A 79 20.12 7.69 -5.97
N GLY A 80 20.97 6.66 -6.03
CA GLY A 80 22.43 6.78 -6.05
C GLY A 80 23.13 6.64 -4.69
N ALA A 81 22.39 6.42 -3.59
CA ALA A 81 22.96 6.10 -2.28
C ALA A 81 22.88 4.60 -1.93
N ASN A 82 22.27 3.78 -2.80
CA ASN A 82 22.21 2.32 -2.67
C ASN A 82 23.36 1.71 -3.49
N PRO A 83 24.20 0.83 -2.91
CA PRO A 83 25.33 0.21 -3.63
C PRO A 83 24.89 -0.68 -4.80
#